data_AF-A0A5E4LJ38-F1
#
_entry.id   AF-A0A5E4LJ38-F1
#
_cell.length_a   1.000
_cell.length_b   1.000
_cell.length_c   1.000
_cell.angle_alpha   90.00
_cell.angle_beta   90.00
_cell.angle_gamma   90.00
#
_symmetry.space_group_name_H-M   'P 1'
#
loop_
_entity.id
_entity.type
_entity.pdbx_description
1 polymer ?
#
loop_
_entity_poly.entity_id
_entity_poly.type
_entity_poly.pdbx_seq_one_letter_code
_entity_poly.pdbx_strand_id
1 'polypeptide(L)'
;MDNKTALVFAGRIFVLLVLPFLLGMYVFPHSQYVNGQLLSTPLGNKNANEVLSYSFSPASHAVAIVQGIGSAFPLSNFLDFPPLVSHDRMQLCFQDNGSTITLPNGTQMTPQMQWQIYVNNNTPISLQPYEFACTDVASSEQVVYAWQARINTGLDTGAVNGTILFNPQTLTYPRQLMDFGLLQGIAMIPVFYLLVWYPVAGIWKKLHEGLLSQ
;
A
#
# COMPACT_ATOMS: atom_id res chain seq x y z
N MET A 1 -11.50 28.63 41.75
CA MET A 1 -12.43 27.88 40.87
C MET A 1 -13.16 26.89 41.74
N ASP A 2 -14.49 26.92 41.77
CA ASP A 2 -15.27 25.90 42.49
C ASP A 2 -15.05 24.51 41.87
N ASN A 3 -15.01 23.48 42.72
CA ASN A 3 -14.81 22.08 42.28
C ASN A 3 -15.82 21.65 41.22
N LYS A 4 -17.07 22.15 41.29
CA LYS A 4 -18.09 21.89 40.27
C LYS A 4 -17.71 22.46 38.90
N THR A 5 -17.16 23.67 38.85
CA THR A 5 -16.78 24.33 37.60
C THR A 5 -15.57 23.65 36.96
N ALA A 6 -14.60 23.22 37.78
CA ALA A 6 -13.46 22.44 37.32
C ALA A 6 -13.88 21.09 36.74
N LEU A 7 -14.84 20.40 37.37
CA LEU A 7 -15.31 19.08 36.94
C LEU A 7 -16.10 19.15 35.63
N VAL A 8 -16.94 20.18 35.46
CA VAL A 8 -17.65 20.44 34.19
C VAL A 8 -16.67 20.80 33.07
N PHE A 9 -15.66 21.61 33.37
CA PHE A 9 -14.63 21.97 32.39
C PHE A 9 -13.79 20.77 31.95
N ALA A 10 -13.35 19.94 32.91
CA ALA A 10 -12.63 18.70 32.63
C ALA A 10 -13.47 17.72 31.79
N GLY A 11 -14.76 17.57 32.11
CA GLY A 11 -15.69 16.75 31.33
C GLY A 11 -15.84 17.23 29.88
N ARG A 12 -15.89 18.55 29.66
CA ARG A 12 -15.95 19.13 28.30
C ARG A 12 -14.68 18.86 27.51
N ILE A 13 -13.51 19.03 28.11
CA ILE A 13 -12.23 18.70 27.48
C ILE A 13 -12.18 17.21 27.11
N PHE A 14 -12.63 16.34 28.02
CA PHE A 14 -12.63 14.91 27.77
C PHE A 14 -13.51 14.56 26.56
N VAL A 15 -14.76 15.05 26.51
CA VAL A 15 -15.70 14.72 25.44
C VAL A 15 -15.33 15.36 24.09
N LEU A 16 -14.78 16.58 24.09
CA LEU A 16 -14.53 17.34 22.87
C LEU A 16 -13.12 17.16 22.30
N LEU A 17 -12.15 16.78 23.12
CA LEU A 17 -10.74 16.70 22.71
C LEU A 17 -10.16 15.30 22.92
N VAL A 18 -10.23 14.77 24.14
CA VAL A 18 -9.53 13.51 24.47
C VAL A 18 -10.22 12.30 23.84
N LEU A 19 -11.54 12.17 24.04
CA LEU A 19 -12.32 11.04 23.52
C LEU A 19 -12.27 10.98 21.98
N PRO A 20 -12.51 12.06 21.21
CA PRO A 20 -12.47 12.02 19.75
C PRO A 20 -11.07 11.69 19.23
N PHE A 21 -10.04 12.25 19.87
CA PHE A 21 -8.65 11.99 19.51
C PHE A 21 -8.28 10.52 19.70
N LEU A 22 -8.60 9.93 20.86
CA LEU A 22 -8.33 8.52 21.14
C LEU A 22 -9.13 7.59 20.21
N LEU A 23 -10.39 7.93 19.90
CA LEU A 23 -11.19 7.17 18.94
C LEU A 23 -10.56 7.22 17.53
N GLY A 24 -10.14 8.40 17.08
CA GLY A 24 -9.43 8.59 15.80
C GLY A 24 -8.12 7.82 15.72
N MET A 25 -7.34 7.85 16.80
CA MET A 25 -6.02 7.25 16.86
C MET A 25 -6.04 5.72 16.99
N TYR A 26 -6.98 5.15 17.74
CA TYR A 26 -6.92 3.72 18.08
C TYR A 26 -8.09 2.88 17.61
N VAL A 27 -9.25 3.48 17.33
CA VAL A 27 -10.48 2.72 17.04
C VAL A 27 -10.78 2.70 15.55
N PHE A 28 -10.59 3.82 14.86
CA PHE A 28 -10.87 3.87 13.44
C PHE A 28 -9.68 3.36 12.60
N PRO A 29 -9.93 2.64 11.50
CA PRO A 29 -8.87 2.17 10.61
C PRO A 29 -8.18 3.36 9.96
N HIS A 30 -6.89 3.46 10.22
CA HIS A 30 -6.05 4.58 9.82
C HIS A 30 -4.76 4.12 9.13
N SER A 31 -4.59 2.82 8.92
CA SER A 31 -3.45 2.28 8.20
C SER A 31 -3.79 2.10 6.73
N GLN A 32 -2.94 2.63 5.85
CA GLN A 32 -3.10 2.50 4.41
C GLN A 32 -1.77 2.14 3.77
N TYR A 33 -1.83 1.31 2.73
CA TYR A 33 -0.65 1.01 1.96
C TYR A 33 -0.47 2.00 0.84
N VAL A 34 0.74 2.53 0.72
CA VAL A 34 1.15 3.38 -0.40
C VAL A 34 2.14 2.61 -1.26
N ASN A 35 1.82 2.50 -2.55
CA ASN A 35 2.69 1.88 -3.54
C ASN A 35 3.72 2.91 -4.00
N GLY A 36 4.98 2.51 -4.05
CA GLY A 36 6.05 3.31 -4.62
C GLY A 36 6.18 3.13 -6.13
N GLN A 37 7.25 3.70 -6.67
CA GLN A 37 7.55 3.62 -8.09
C GLN A 37 7.87 2.20 -8.53
N LEU A 38 7.42 1.82 -9.72
CA LEU A 38 7.79 0.56 -10.36
C LEU A 38 9.32 0.48 -10.52
N LEU A 39 9.90 -0.63 -10.07
CA LEU A 39 11.32 -0.94 -10.23
C LEU A 39 11.56 -1.62 -11.57
N SER A 40 12.84 -1.82 -11.90
CA SER A 40 13.24 -2.46 -13.15
C SER A 40 12.65 -3.87 -13.27
N THR A 41 12.05 -4.13 -14.41
CA THR A 41 11.51 -5.43 -14.80
C THR A 41 12.06 -5.77 -16.18
N PRO A 42 12.21 -7.06 -16.52
CA PRO A 42 12.71 -7.43 -17.83
C PRO A 42 11.63 -7.15 -18.86
N LEU A 43 11.98 -6.36 -19.87
CA LEU A 43 11.12 -6.09 -21.02
C LEU A 43 11.60 -6.85 -22.28
N GLY A 44 12.33 -7.95 -22.10
CA GLY A 44 13.01 -8.66 -23.19
C GLY A 44 12.47 -10.07 -23.43
N ASN A 45 12.26 -10.40 -24.70
CA ASN A 45 11.91 -11.76 -25.13
C ASN A 45 13.14 -12.65 -25.00
N LYS A 46 12.98 -13.83 -24.38
CA LYS A 46 14.05 -14.84 -24.26
C LYS A 46 13.58 -16.18 -24.82
N ASN A 47 14.53 -17.04 -25.19
CA ASN A 47 14.19 -18.38 -25.67
C ASN A 47 13.57 -19.20 -24.53
N ALA A 48 12.43 -19.84 -24.78
CA ALA A 48 11.67 -20.55 -23.75
C ALA A 48 12.35 -21.85 -23.24
N ASN A 49 13.36 -22.34 -23.96
CA ASN A 49 14.10 -23.56 -23.59
C ASN A 49 15.20 -23.35 -22.54
N GLU A 50 15.45 -22.11 -22.13
CA GLU A 50 16.46 -21.77 -21.13
C GLU A 50 15.81 -21.46 -19.77
N VAL A 51 16.53 -21.76 -18.68
CA VAL A 51 16.15 -21.25 -17.35
C VAL A 51 16.32 -19.73 -17.38
N LEU A 52 15.19 -19.02 -17.44
CA LEU A 52 15.21 -17.57 -17.45
C LEU A 52 15.52 -17.06 -16.04
N SER A 53 16.68 -16.44 -15.88
CA SER A 53 17.03 -15.71 -14.66
C SER A 53 17.41 -14.28 -15.00
N TYR A 54 16.99 -13.34 -14.15
CA TYR A 54 17.38 -11.95 -14.21
C TYR A 54 17.47 -11.37 -12.80
N SER A 55 18.52 -10.60 -12.55
CA SER A 55 18.78 -9.96 -11.27
C SER A 55 18.82 -8.45 -11.43
N PHE A 56 18.28 -7.77 -10.44
CA PHE A 56 18.24 -6.31 -10.36
C PHE A 56 18.85 -5.87 -9.04
N SER A 57 19.79 -4.95 -9.15
CA SER A 57 20.34 -4.22 -8.02
C SER A 57 20.11 -2.73 -8.28
N PRO A 58 19.05 -2.13 -7.72
CA PRO A 58 18.89 -0.68 -7.77
C PRO A 58 20.12 -0.02 -7.14
N ALA A 59 20.69 0.96 -7.86
CA ALA A 59 21.90 1.69 -7.46
C ALA A 59 21.66 2.70 -6.33
N SER A 60 20.41 2.85 -5.87
CA SER A 60 20.01 3.68 -4.75
C SER A 60 19.21 2.86 -3.75
N HIS A 61 19.38 3.18 -2.46
CA HIS A 61 18.51 2.71 -1.36
C HIS A 61 17.08 2.65 -1.88
N ALA A 62 16.45 1.47 -1.80
CA ALA A 62 15.19 1.12 -2.45
C ALA A 62 14.34 2.38 -2.69
N VAL A 63 14.35 2.85 -3.95
CA VAL A 63 13.84 4.12 -4.46
C VAL A 63 12.90 4.77 -3.46
N ALA A 64 13.38 5.85 -2.81
CA ALA A 64 12.59 6.64 -1.87
C ALA A 64 11.17 6.77 -2.42
N ILE A 65 10.23 6.05 -1.80
CA ILE A 65 8.80 6.21 -2.09
C ILE A 65 8.58 7.70 -1.88
N VAL A 66 8.26 8.46 -2.93
CA VAL A 66 8.05 9.90 -2.76
C VAL A 66 6.84 10.05 -1.84
N GLN A 67 7.11 10.36 -0.58
CA GLN A 67 6.19 10.27 0.56
C GLN A 67 5.29 11.52 0.62
N GLY A 68 4.49 11.74 -0.43
CA GLY A 68 3.42 12.73 -0.36
C GLY A 68 2.12 12.06 0.08
N ILE A 69 1.53 12.50 1.20
CA ILE A 69 0.14 12.25 1.59
C ILE A 69 -0.80 12.64 0.43
N GLY A 70 -0.38 13.59 -0.41
CA GLY A 70 -1.04 13.91 -1.67
C GLY A 70 -1.32 12.75 -2.63
N SER A 71 -0.53 11.67 -2.56
CA SER A 71 -0.75 10.44 -3.35
C SER A 71 -1.89 9.56 -2.81
N ALA A 72 -2.15 9.59 -1.49
CA ALA A 72 -3.23 8.87 -0.84
C ALA A 72 -4.52 9.73 -0.72
N PHE A 73 -4.36 11.05 -0.62
CA PHE A 73 -5.43 12.02 -0.42
C PHE A 73 -5.15 13.28 -1.26
N PRO A 74 -5.63 13.33 -2.53
CA PRO A 74 -5.28 14.39 -3.48
C PRO A 74 -5.75 15.81 -3.07
N LEU A 75 -6.68 15.89 -2.11
CA LEU A 75 -7.14 17.15 -1.52
C LEU A 75 -6.31 17.60 -0.31
N SER A 76 -5.23 16.90 0.05
CA SER A 76 -4.51 17.13 1.31
C SER A 76 -3.01 17.40 1.14
N ASN A 77 -2.57 17.82 -0.05
CA ASN A 77 -1.15 18.15 -0.31
C ASN A 77 -0.56 19.18 0.67
N PHE A 78 -1.40 19.99 1.33
CA PHE A 78 -1.00 20.94 2.37
C PHE A 78 -0.74 20.30 3.75
N LEU A 79 -1.08 19.03 3.93
CA LEU A 79 -0.80 18.22 5.13
C LEU A 79 0.43 17.33 4.97
N ASP A 80 1.24 17.48 3.91
CA ASP A 80 2.54 16.82 3.69
C ASP A 80 3.61 17.27 4.72
N PHE A 81 3.27 17.20 6.01
CA PHE A 81 4.17 17.32 7.14
C PHE A 81 4.60 15.91 7.55
N PRO A 82 5.89 15.56 7.36
CA PRO A 82 6.40 14.22 7.61
C PRO A 82 6.37 13.71 9.07
N PRO A 83 6.21 14.49 10.16
CA PRO A 83 6.24 13.92 11.51
C PRO A 83 4.91 13.35 12.01
N LEU A 84 3.79 13.48 11.27
CA LEU A 84 2.46 13.05 11.75
C LEU A 84 2.04 11.65 11.29
N VAL A 85 2.84 11.00 10.45
CA VAL A 85 2.57 9.66 9.90
C VAL A 85 3.71 8.74 10.34
N SER A 86 3.39 7.68 11.09
CA SER A 86 4.36 6.65 11.42
C SER A 86 4.47 5.64 10.29
N HIS A 87 5.70 5.20 10.07
CA HIS A 87 6.03 4.23 9.04
C HIS A 87 6.33 2.90 9.70
N ASP A 88 5.45 1.92 9.52
CA ASP A 88 5.60 0.67 10.28
C ASP A 88 6.57 -0.29 9.60
N ARG A 89 6.47 -0.53 8.28
CA ARG A 89 7.37 -1.42 7.51
C ARG A 89 7.38 -1.11 6.02
N MET A 90 8.52 -1.29 5.37
CA MET A 90 8.64 -1.31 3.90
C MET A 90 8.58 -2.75 3.41
N GLN A 91 7.83 -2.97 2.34
CA GLN A 91 7.63 -4.25 1.70
C GLN A 91 8.05 -4.14 0.25
N LEU A 92 8.62 -5.21 -0.30
CA LEU A 92 8.85 -5.34 -1.73
C LEU A 92 7.79 -6.29 -2.29
N CYS A 93 6.98 -5.80 -3.21
CA CYS A 93 5.90 -6.54 -3.83
C CYS A 93 6.28 -6.96 -5.26
N PHE A 94 5.86 -8.17 -5.61
CA PHE A 94 6.12 -8.85 -6.86
C PHE A 94 4.79 -9.31 -7.44
N GLN A 95 4.60 -9.10 -8.73
CA GLN A 95 3.39 -9.50 -9.41
C GLN A 95 3.74 -9.99 -10.81
N ASP A 96 3.12 -11.09 -11.23
CA ASP A 96 3.07 -11.50 -12.63
C ASP A 96 1.71 -11.09 -13.20
N ASN A 97 1.69 -10.41 -14.35
CA ASN A 97 0.48 -9.96 -15.02
C ASN A 97 0.11 -10.86 -16.21
N GLY A 98 0.50 -12.14 -16.15
CA GLY A 98 0.26 -13.11 -17.20
C GLY A 98 1.38 -13.16 -18.23
N SER A 99 2.57 -13.60 -17.82
CA SER A 99 3.63 -13.84 -18.81
C SER A 99 3.17 -14.86 -19.85
N THR A 100 3.58 -14.69 -21.10
CA THR A 100 3.14 -15.54 -22.23
C THR A 100 4.30 -16.19 -22.94
N ILE A 101 4.01 -17.30 -23.62
CA ILE A 101 4.88 -17.86 -24.64
C ILE A 101 4.30 -17.50 -26.00
N THR A 102 5.13 -16.99 -26.90
CA THR A 102 4.80 -16.81 -28.32
C THR A 102 5.46 -17.91 -29.13
N LEU A 103 4.63 -18.67 -29.84
CA LEU A 103 5.05 -19.70 -30.78
C LEU A 103 5.58 -19.06 -32.09
N PRO A 104 6.32 -19.82 -32.92
CA PRO A 104 6.84 -19.30 -34.20
C PRO A 104 5.75 -18.80 -35.17
N ASN A 105 4.52 -19.30 -35.03
CA ASN A 105 3.35 -18.88 -35.81
C ASN A 105 2.66 -17.62 -35.28
N GLY A 106 3.19 -17.00 -34.21
CA GLY A 106 2.63 -15.80 -33.57
C GLY A 106 1.53 -16.08 -32.55
N THR A 107 1.11 -17.34 -32.35
CA THR A 107 0.12 -17.68 -31.34
C THR A 107 0.70 -17.51 -29.94
N GLN A 108 -0.04 -16.83 -29.06
CA GLN A 108 0.30 -16.69 -27.66
C GLN A 108 -0.38 -17.78 -26.83
N MET A 109 0.38 -18.36 -25.90
CA MET A 109 -0.11 -19.36 -24.96
C MET A 109 0.34 -19.03 -23.54
N THR A 110 -0.47 -19.40 -22.55
CA THR A 110 -0.11 -19.28 -21.14
C THR A 110 0.86 -20.42 -20.78
N PRO A 111 2.09 -20.12 -20.33
CA PRO A 111 3.04 -21.13 -19.91
C PRO A 111 2.64 -21.79 -18.60
N GLN A 112 2.96 -23.08 -18.45
CA GLN A 112 3.07 -23.68 -17.12
C GLN A 112 4.43 -23.29 -16.55
N MET A 113 4.46 -22.21 -15.76
CA MET A 113 5.69 -21.72 -15.17
C MET A 113 5.52 -21.48 -13.67
N GLN A 114 6.64 -21.53 -12.96
CA GLN A 114 6.73 -21.11 -11.57
C GLN A 114 7.87 -20.11 -11.44
N TRP A 115 7.56 -18.93 -10.93
CA TRP A 115 8.55 -17.92 -10.58
C TRP A 115 9.14 -18.24 -9.21
N GLN A 116 10.45 -18.14 -9.11
CA GLN A 116 11.22 -18.14 -7.88
C GLN A 116 11.87 -16.77 -7.75
N ILE A 117 11.45 -16.03 -6.72
CA ILE A 117 11.92 -14.67 -6.46
C ILE A 117 12.88 -14.72 -5.27
N TYR A 118 14.11 -14.28 -5.49
CA TYR A 118 15.15 -14.20 -4.46
C TYR A 118 15.32 -12.74 -4.07
N VAL A 119 15.27 -12.45 -2.77
CA VAL A 119 15.49 -11.12 -2.22
C VAL A 119 16.62 -11.22 -1.21
N ASN A 120 17.70 -10.44 -1.38
CA ASN A 120 18.87 -10.41 -0.48
C ASN A 120 19.44 -11.81 -0.12
N ASN A 121 19.38 -12.77 -1.06
CA ASN A 121 19.77 -14.19 -0.85
C ASN A 121 18.97 -14.96 0.22
N ASN A 122 17.76 -14.51 0.57
CA ASN A 122 16.84 -15.25 1.43
C ASN A 122 16.18 -16.43 0.71
N THR A 123 15.40 -17.22 1.46
CA THR A 123 14.55 -18.29 0.92
C THR A 123 13.67 -17.76 -0.20
N PRO A 124 13.62 -18.45 -1.36
CA PRO A 124 12.90 -17.95 -2.52
C PRO A 124 11.39 -17.93 -2.28
N ILE A 125 10.76 -16.87 -2.76
CA ILE A 125 9.30 -16.74 -2.80
C ILE A 125 8.84 -17.39 -4.10
N SER A 126 7.95 -18.37 -4.00
CA SER A 126 7.30 -18.96 -5.16
C SER A 126 6.09 -18.13 -5.57
N LEU A 127 5.94 -17.86 -6.85
CA LEU A 127 4.81 -17.14 -7.42
C LEU A 127 4.30 -17.84 -8.69
N GLN A 128 3.00 -18.09 -8.81
CA GLN A 128 2.39 -18.60 -10.05
C GLN A 128 2.06 -17.45 -11.01
N PRO A 129 1.75 -17.74 -12.29
CA PRO A 129 1.26 -16.73 -13.21
C PRO A 129 -0.01 -16.05 -12.66
N TYR A 130 -0.15 -14.74 -12.89
CA TYR A 130 -1.27 -13.91 -12.37
C TYR A 130 -1.36 -13.76 -10.84
N GLU A 131 -0.37 -14.24 -10.09
CA GLU A 131 -0.34 -14.06 -8.63
C GLU A 131 0.45 -12.80 -8.22
N PHE A 132 0.25 -12.41 -6.96
CA PHE A 132 1.04 -11.38 -6.29
C PHE A 132 1.60 -11.90 -4.96
N ALA A 133 2.80 -11.45 -4.59
CA ALA A 133 3.40 -11.72 -3.28
C ALA A 133 4.22 -10.51 -2.81
N CYS A 134 4.27 -10.28 -1.51
CA CYS A 134 5.09 -9.22 -0.91
C CYS A 134 5.97 -9.80 0.20
N THR A 135 7.14 -9.20 0.42
CA THR A 135 8.06 -9.56 1.50
C THR A 135 8.56 -8.32 2.22
N ASP A 136 8.74 -8.41 3.53
CA ASP A 136 9.27 -7.31 4.33
C ASP A 136 10.76 -7.10 4.00
N VAL A 137 11.16 -5.85 3.84
CA VAL A 137 12.55 -5.46 3.60
C VAL A 137 12.93 -4.28 4.49
N ALA A 138 14.15 -4.30 5.01
CA ALA A 138 14.65 -3.20 5.83
C ALA A 138 14.78 -1.93 4.97
N SER A 139 14.22 -0.81 5.44
CA SER A 139 14.25 0.48 4.74
C SER A 139 15.66 1.08 4.62
N SER A 140 16.59 0.63 5.46
CA SER A 140 17.97 1.13 5.52
C SER A 140 18.96 0.37 4.64
N GLU A 141 18.57 -0.77 4.07
CA GLU A 141 19.47 -1.65 3.33
C GLU A 141 19.29 -1.55 1.82
N GLN A 142 20.35 -1.83 1.06
CA GLN A 142 20.22 -2.02 -0.37
C GLN A 142 19.42 -3.31 -0.62
N VAL A 143 18.34 -3.20 -1.39
CA VAL A 143 17.50 -4.35 -1.74
C VAL A 143 17.93 -4.88 -3.09
N VAL A 144 18.50 -6.08 -3.11
CA VAL A 144 18.83 -6.83 -4.33
C VAL A 144 17.79 -7.91 -4.53
N TYR A 145 17.17 -7.95 -5.71
CA TYR A 145 16.19 -8.99 -6.02
C TYR A 145 16.46 -9.64 -7.38
N ALA A 146 16.10 -10.90 -7.51
CA ALA A 146 16.21 -11.65 -8.74
C ALA A 146 14.96 -12.50 -8.95
N TRP A 147 14.53 -12.59 -10.19
CA TRP A 147 13.47 -13.50 -10.60
C TRP A 147 14.10 -14.63 -11.41
N GLN A 148 13.62 -15.83 -11.15
CA GLN A 148 13.98 -17.02 -11.90
C GLN A 148 12.69 -17.75 -12.29
N ALA A 149 12.46 -17.91 -13.59
CA ALA A 149 11.36 -18.75 -14.07
C ALA A 149 11.87 -20.15 -14.37
N ARG A 150 11.11 -21.13 -13.89
CA ARG A 150 11.15 -22.50 -14.43
C ARG A 150 9.97 -22.63 -15.37
N ILE A 151 10.25 -22.63 -16.67
CA ILE A 151 9.24 -22.68 -17.72
C ILE A 151 9.12 -24.12 -18.18
N ASN A 152 7.92 -24.70 -18.03
CA ASN A 152 7.54 -25.88 -18.78
C ASN A 152 6.67 -25.43 -19.95
N THR A 153 7.21 -25.52 -21.15
CA THR A 153 6.48 -25.12 -22.37
C THR A 153 5.31 -26.06 -22.65
N GLY A 154 5.31 -27.28 -22.10
CA GLY A 154 4.29 -28.30 -22.37
C GLY A 154 4.25 -28.76 -23.83
N LEU A 155 5.22 -28.32 -24.64
CA LEU A 155 5.33 -28.57 -26.07
C LEU A 155 6.43 -29.59 -26.29
N ASP A 156 6.15 -30.59 -27.12
CA ASP A 156 7.21 -31.43 -27.66
C ASP A 156 8.07 -30.55 -28.59
N THR A 157 9.32 -30.27 -28.16
CA THR A 157 10.25 -29.41 -28.90
C THR A 157 10.55 -29.93 -30.31
N GLY A 158 10.30 -31.21 -30.59
CA GLY A 158 10.39 -31.78 -31.93
C GLY A 158 9.22 -31.44 -32.87
N ALA A 159 8.08 -31.00 -32.33
CA ALA A 159 6.88 -30.69 -33.10
C ALA A 159 6.78 -29.21 -33.53
N VAL A 160 7.62 -28.33 -32.97
CA VAL A 160 7.58 -26.88 -33.22
C VAL A 160 8.79 -26.46 -34.05
N ASN A 161 8.57 -26.19 -35.34
CA ASN A 161 9.63 -25.76 -36.25
C ASN A 161 9.85 -24.24 -36.11
N GLY A 162 10.73 -23.82 -35.19
CA GLY A 162 11.11 -22.43 -34.98
C GLY A 162 11.46 -22.08 -33.54
N THR A 163 11.72 -20.79 -33.28
CA THR A 163 12.06 -20.30 -31.93
C THR A 163 10.80 -20.03 -31.12
N ILE A 164 10.75 -20.60 -29.92
CA ILE A 164 9.69 -20.32 -28.93
C ILE A 164 10.17 -19.15 -28.06
N LEU A 165 9.40 -18.07 -28.01
CA LEU A 165 9.75 -16.87 -27.27
C LEU A 165 8.94 -16.79 -25.98
N PHE A 166 9.61 -16.54 -24.87
CA PHE A 166 8.98 -16.22 -23.60
C PHE A 166 8.96 -14.71 -23.39
N ASN A 167 7.78 -14.18 -23.09
CA ASN A 167 7.51 -12.76 -22.86
C ASN A 167 7.15 -12.56 -21.38
N PRO A 168 8.11 -12.17 -20.52
CA PRO A 168 7.83 -11.88 -19.13
C PRO A 168 6.91 -10.65 -19.00
N GLN A 169 5.92 -10.74 -18.13
CA GLN A 169 5.03 -9.64 -17.74
C GLN A 169 5.10 -9.48 -16.21
N THR A 170 6.30 -9.21 -15.69
CA THR A 170 6.49 -9.07 -14.24
C THR A 170 6.55 -7.61 -13.83
N LEU A 171 6.03 -7.33 -12.64
CA LEU A 171 6.03 -6.04 -11.97
C LEU A 171 6.70 -6.21 -10.61
N THR A 172 7.54 -5.25 -10.24
CA THR A 172 8.14 -5.19 -8.91
C THR A 172 8.08 -3.76 -8.41
N TYR A 173 7.53 -3.55 -7.22
CA TYR A 173 7.40 -2.21 -6.64
C TYR A 173 7.49 -2.27 -5.12
N PRO A 174 8.08 -1.26 -4.47
CA PRO A 174 8.03 -1.15 -3.03
C PRO A 174 6.64 -0.70 -2.60
N ARG A 175 6.24 -1.12 -1.40
CA ARG A 175 4.97 -0.78 -0.77
C ARG A 175 5.25 -0.49 0.69
N GLN A 176 4.63 0.55 1.24
CA GLN A 176 4.83 0.90 2.64
C GLN A 176 3.48 1.02 3.34
N LEU A 177 3.37 0.43 4.53
CA LEU A 177 2.23 0.67 5.41
C LEU A 177 2.45 1.99 6.15
N MET A 178 1.54 2.93 5.91
CA MET A 178 1.50 4.22 6.59
C MET A 178 0.37 4.20 7.62
N ASP A 179 0.69 4.62 8.83
CA ASP A 179 -0.25 4.78 9.93
C ASP A 179 -0.56 6.28 10.10
N PHE A 180 -1.83 6.63 9.83
CA PHE A 180 -2.38 7.97 9.94
C PHE A 180 -3.15 8.20 11.25
N GLY A 181 -3.00 7.34 12.26
CA GLY A 181 -3.81 7.34 13.47
C GLY A 181 -3.73 8.67 14.21
N LEU A 182 -2.54 9.25 14.32
CA LEU A 182 -2.37 10.58 14.93
C LEU A 182 -3.10 11.67 14.15
N LEU A 183 -2.96 11.69 12.82
CA LEU A 183 -3.65 12.64 11.95
C LEU A 183 -5.17 12.47 12.03
N GLN A 184 -5.64 11.23 12.02
CA GLN A 184 -7.05 10.89 12.15
C GLN A 184 -7.59 11.32 13.53
N GLY A 185 -6.84 11.11 14.60
CA GLY A 185 -7.14 11.64 15.94
C GLY A 185 -7.36 13.14 15.93
N ILE A 186 -6.46 13.90 15.29
CA ILE A 186 -6.59 15.37 15.16
C ILE A 186 -7.83 15.74 14.33
N ALA A 187 -8.06 15.07 13.20
CA ALA A 187 -9.20 15.33 12.34
C ALA A 187 -10.56 15.02 13.01
N MET A 188 -10.60 14.08 13.94
CA MET A 188 -11.83 13.72 14.67
C MET A 188 -12.27 14.79 15.68
N ILE A 189 -11.35 15.65 16.16
CA ILE A 189 -11.67 16.74 17.10
C ILE A 189 -12.72 17.71 16.53
N PRO A 190 -12.52 18.35 15.35
CA PRO A 190 -13.54 19.24 14.78
C PRO A 190 -14.82 18.49 14.38
N VAL A 191 -14.73 17.22 13.97
CA VAL A 191 -15.92 16.40 13.65
C VAL A 191 -16.79 16.18 14.88
N PHE A 192 -16.20 15.79 16.01
CA PHE A 192 -16.93 15.63 17.27
C PHE A 192 -17.42 16.96 17.83
N TYR A 193 -16.66 18.04 17.64
CA TYR A 193 -17.15 19.37 17.96
C TYR A 193 -18.45 19.66 17.21
N LEU A 194 -18.50 19.42 15.89
CA LEU A 194 -19.73 19.56 15.11
C LEU A 194 -20.85 18.61 15.58
N LEU A 195 -20.55 17.33 15.82
CA LEU A 195 -21.56 16.36 16.24
C LEU A 195 -22.13 16.60 17.64
N VAL A 196 -21.36 17.19 18.55
CA VAL A 196 -21.82 17.48 19.92
C VAL A 196 -22.49 18.86 19.97
N TRP A 197 -21.88 19.88 19.39
CA TRP A 197 -22.40 21.25 19.48
C TRP A 197 -23.59 21.51 18.56
N TYR A 198 -23.62 20.94 17.35
CA TYR A 198 -24.68 21.23 16.39
C TYR A 198 -26.05 20.72 16.88
N PRO A 199 -26.19 19.51 17.45
CA PRO A 199 -27.44 19.06 18.05
C PRO A 199 -27.80 19.82 19.33
N VAL A 200 -26.81 20.17 20.16
CA VAL A 200 -27.05 20.95 21.40
C VAL A 200 -27.57 22.34 21.06
N ALA A 201 -27.00 23.00 20.05
CA ALA A 201 -27.50 24.28 19.53
C ALA A 201 -28.91 24.14 18.93
N GLY A 202 -29.18 23.06 18.20
CA GLY A 202 -30.50 22.76 17.63
C GLY A 202 -31.57 22.50 18.71
N ILE A 203 -31.24 21.77 19.77
CA ILE A 203 -32.13 21.50 20.91
C ILE A 203 -32.36 22.78 21.72
N TRP A 204 -31.31 23.58 21.96
CA TRP A 204 -31.44 24.87 22.64
C TRP A 204 -32.32 25.84 21.87
N LYS A 205 -32.15 25.91 20.55
CA LYS A 205 -33.01 26.72 19.68
C LYS A 205 -34.48 26.28 19.77
N LYS A 206 -34.75 24.97 19.70
CA LYS A 206 -36.10 24.42 19.84
C LYS A 206 -36.72 24.68 21.22
N LEU A 207 -35.94 24.59 22.29
CA LEU A 207 -36.40 24.91 23.65
C LEU A 207 -36.69 26.41 23.81
N HIS A 208 -35.84 27.27 23.25
CA HIS A 208 -36.02 28.72 23.36
C HIS A 208 -37.20 29.23 22.51
N GLU A 209 -37.35 28.74 21.29
CA GLU A 209 -38.50 29.03 20.43
C GLU A 209 -39.80 28.47 21.03
N GLY A 210 -39.76 27.27 21.62
CA GLY A 210 -40.91 26.69 22.32
C GLY A 210 -41.31 27.46 23.59
N LEU A 211 -40.34 27.99 24.35
CA LEU A 211 -40.60 28.80 25.55
C LEU A 211 -41.08 30.23 25.24
N LEU A 212 -40.70 30.81 24.10
CA LEU A 212 -41.17 32.14 23.67
C LEU A 212 -42.55 32.11 22.99
N SER A 213 -43.02 30.92 22.59
CA SER A 213 -44.33 30.71 21.97
C SER A 213 -45.48 30.40 22.96
N GLN A 214 -45.19 30.34 24.26
CA GLN A 214 -46.16 30.21 25.36
C GLN A 214 -46.31 31.53 26.11
#